data_AF-A0A975Y349-F1
#
_entry.id   AF-A0A975Y349-F1
#
_cell.length_a   1.000
_cell.length_b   1.000
_cell.length_c   1.000
_cell.angle_alpha   90.00
_cell.angle_beta   90.00
_cell.angle_gamma   90.00
#
_symmetry.space_group_name_H-M   'P 1'
#
loop_
_entity.id
_entity.type
_entity.pdbx_description
1 polymer ?
#
loop_
_entity_poly.entity_id
_entity_poly.type
_entity_poly.pdbx_seq_one_letter_code
_entity_poly.pdbx_strand_id
1 'polypeptide(L)'
;MLSSNRSFFLGLVVVISGLTACSNSPSAKNLEQSLAADPRLQNNSQILGTNAQPTPTKSSTVQLPTDFPPEIPLYANAQLTAVQPASGSENRASTQWQSSDPSNFIANFYRNQFKTNNWQIVEQPTDDVGGTFVARRNDLEVKVNIKPQSVTTGAANQPQTSTELQIEYSTSGNLNASNSPQPGDPQFIGPVQPKTNVAAQPQNSTVKPTFFSDLNKLTPQWQQHIQDLAALGVLTTETNINKSNSSSATNQFEPGKIVTRREFARWLVAANNAMYANNPAKQIRLASETNQPTFKDVPATDGDFPAIQGLAEAGLIPSALSGDATAVLFRPDAPLTREQLILWKLPLDTRQALPNANLEAVKQTWGFQDAEKIDPKVLRAIFADYQNAEQANIRRVFGYTTLLQPKKPVTRGEAAISLWYFGTQGEGISATEALKLKS
;
A
#
# COMPACT_ATOMS: atom_id res chain seq x y z
N MET A 1 -12.81 21.02 -78.41
CA MET A 1 -11.95 19.89 -78.80
C MET A 1 -12.13 18.84 -77.71
N LEU A 2 -12.98 17.80 -77.84
CA LEU A 2 -12.84 16.56 -78.64
C LEU A 2 -11.43 15.96 -78.50
N SER A 3 -11.21 14.70 -78.11
CA SER A 3 -11.96 13.43 -78.30
C SER A 3 -11.82 12.52 -77.05
N SER A 4 -12.77 11.65 -76.63
CA SER A 4 -13.33 10.45 -77.31
C SER A 4 -12.24 9.41 -77.64
N ASN A 5 -12.34 8.10 -77.35
CA ASN A 5 -13.52 7.25 -77.30
C ASN A 5 -13.19 5.80 -76.85
N ARG A 6 -14.22 5.09 -76.32
CA ARG A 6 -14.62 3.67 -76.56
C ARG A 6 -14.76 2.71 -75.36
N SER A 7 -16.03 2.48 -75.05
CA SER A 7 -16.67 1.36 -74.37
C SER A 7 -16.68 0.07 -75.21
N PHE A 8 -16.85 -1.10 -74.56
CA PHE A 8 -17.80 -2.12 -75.04
C PHE A 8 -18.36 -2.96 -73.88
N PHE A 9 -19.69 -3.14 -73.93
CA PHE A 9 -20.58 -3.88 -73.04
C PHE A 9 -20.65 -5.38 -73.39
N LEU A 10 -20.89 -6.23 -72.38
CA LEU A 10 -21.66 -7.49 -72.42
C LEU A 10 -21.60 -8.04 -70.97
N GLY A 11 -22.65 -8.24 -70.17
CA GLY A 11 -24.08 -8.35 -70.39
C GLY A 11 -24.54 -9.65 -69.72
N LEU A 12 -25.17 -9.59 -68.54
CA LEU A 12 -26.20 -10.56 -68.12
C LEU A 12 -26.95 -10.07 -66.86
N VAL A 13 -28.21 -9.72 -67.07
CA VAL A 13 -29.26 -9.60 -66.03
C VAL A 13 -29.87 -10.99 -65.83
N VAL A 14 -30.46 -11.23 -64.65
CA VAL A 14 -31.49 -12.24 -64.28
C VAL A 14 -31.02 -13.23 -63.19
N VAL A 15 -31.38 -12.97 -61.92
CA VAL A 15 -32.42 -13.64 -61.08
C VAL A 15 -32.22 -13.20 -59.62
N ILE A 16 -33.20 -12.46 -59.10
CA ILE A 16 -33.45 -12.28 -57.67
C ILE A 16 -34.23 -13.52 -57.20
N SER A 17 -33.67 -14.32 -56.28
CA SER A 17 -34.39 -15.25 -55.40
C SER A 17 -33.43 -15.86 -54.37
N GLY A 18 -33.74 -15.73 -53.07
CA GLY A 18 -33.15 -16.57 -52.02
C GLY A 18 -32.40 -15.87 -50.89
N LEU A 19 -33.02 -14.91 -50.20
CA LEU A 19 -32.70 -14.67 -48.79
C LEU A 19 -33.44 -15.74 -47.96
N THR A 20 -32.71 -16.71 -47.43
CA THR A 20 -32.94 -17.44 -46.17
C THR A 20 -31.98 -18.63 -46.09
N ALA A 21 -31.49 -18.91 -44.87
CA ALA A 21 -30.69 -20.07 -44.46
C ALA A 21 -29.16 -19.95 -44.53
N CYS A 22 -28.58 -19.45 -43.43
CA CYS A 22 -27.38 -20.01 -42.79
C CYS A 22 -27.49 -19.79 -41.27
N SER A 23 -28.38 -20.52 -40.62
CA SER A 23 -28.50 -20.63 -39.15
C SER A 23 -28.93 -22.05 -38.80
N ASN A 24 -28.09 -23.03 -39.12
CA ASN A 24 -28.29 -24.41 -38.63
C ASN A 24 -27.00 -25.24 -38.76
N SER A 25 -25.92 -24.78 -38.11
CA SER A 25 -24.76 -25.65 -37.86
C SER A 25 -24.95 -26.39 -36.53
N PRO A 26 -24.59 -27.69 -36.42
CA PRO A 26 -24.77 -28.49 -35.21
C PRO A 26 -24.07 -27.93 -33.96
N SER A 27 -23.09 -27.04 -34.14
CA SER A 27 -22.33 -26.41 -33.06
C SER A 27 -23.11 -25.33 -32.31
N ALA A 28 -24.17 -24.76 -32.90
CA ALA A 28 -25.00 -23.73 -32.25
C ALA A 28 -25.98 -24.32 -31.22
N LYS A 29 -26.46 -25.56 -31.43
CA LYS A 29 -27.41 -26.23 -30.52
C LYS A 29 -26.80 -26.63 -29.18
N ASN A 30 -25.48 -26.87 -29.12
CA ASN A 30 -24.79 -27.20 -27.88
C ASN A 30 -24.58 -25.98 -26.97
N LEU A 31 -24.41 -24.78 -27.53
CA LEU A 31 -24.31 -23.56 -26.73
C LEU A 31 -25.67 -23.16 -26.12
N GLU A 32 -26.76 -23.32 -26.88
CA GLU A 32 -28.12 -23.03 -26.40
C GLU A 32 -28.54 -23.91 -25.23
N GLN A 33 -28.11 -25.19 -25.21
CA GLN A 33 -28.35 -26.10 -24.09
C GLN A 33 -27.42 -25.86 -22.89
N SER A 34 -26.24 -25.28 -23.08
CA SER A 34 -25.33 -24.93 -21.97
C SER A 34 -25.75 -23.67 -21.20
N LEU A 35 -26.61 -22.84 -21.80
CA LEU A 35 -27.12 -21.60 -21.23
C LEU A 35 -28.61 -21.69 -20.83
N ALA A 36 -29.24 -22.85 -21.04
CA ALA A 36 -30.59 -23.09 -20.58
C ALA A 36 -30.61 -23.14 -19.04
N ALA A 37 -31.52 -22.40 -18.43
CA ALA A 37 -31.69 -22.39 -16.98
C ALA A 37 -32.01 -23.80 -16.46
N ASP A 38 -31.39 -24.17 -15.34
CA ASP A 38 -31.58 -25.48 -14.69
C ASP A 38 -33.09 -25.72 -14.43
N PRO A 39 -33.69 -26.78 -15.01
CA PRO A 39 -35.11 -27.09 -14.85
C PRO A 39 -35.52 -27.41 -13.40
N ARG A 40 -34.57 -27.54 -12.47
CA ARG A 40 -34.86 -27.74 -11.04
C ARG A 40 -35.30 -26.47 -10.31
N LEU A 41 -35.25 -25.29 -10.95
CA LEU A 41 -35.75 -24.04 -10.38
C LEU A 41 -37.24 -23.76 -10.67
N GLN A 42 -37.92 -24.62 -11.43
CA GLN A 42 -39.35 -24.42 -11.78
C GLN A 42 -40.34 -24.81 -10.66
N ASN A 43 -39.87 -25.37 -9.55
CA ASN A 43 -40.74 -25.89 -8.49
C ASN A 43 -40.69 -25.10 -7.18
N ASN A 44 -40.38 -23.80 -7.20
CA ASN A 44 -40.65 -22.97 -6.02
C ASN A 44 -41.15 -21.58 -6.38
N SER A 45 -42.44 -21.49 -6.66
CA SER A 45 -43.18 -20.24 -6.82
C SER A 45 -43.98 -19.94 -5.55
N GLN A 46 -43.50 -19.00 -4.72
CA GLN A 46 -44.34 -18.23 -3.78
C GLN A 46 -43.87 -16.77 -3.85
N ILE A 47 -44.42 -15.99 -4.79
CA ILE A 47 -45.53 -15.00 -4.65
C ILE A 47 -45.15 -13.76 -3.83
N LEU A 48 -45.14 -12.64 -4.56
CA LEU A 48 -44.97 -11.26 -4.11
C LEU A 48 -46.31 -10.69 -3.63
N GLY A 49 -46.38 -10.27 -2.35
CA GLY A 49 -47.27 -9.22 -1.85
C GLY A 49 -48.57 -9.63 -1.15
N THR A 50 -48.54 -9.76 0.18
CA THR A 50 -49.61 -9.31 1.10
C THR A 50 -49.02 -8.92 2.46
N ASN A 51 -49.58 -7.87 3.08
CA ASN A 51 -49.17 -7.32 4.37
C ASN A 51 -49.29 -8.35 5.52
N ALA A 52 -48.18 -8.65 6.19
CA ALA A 52 -48.14 -9.14 7.57
C ALA A 52 -46.85 -8.68 8.26
N GLN A 53 -47.01 -8.03 9.42
CA GLN A 53 -45.94 -7.62 10.35
C GLN A 53 -45.28 -8.87 11.00
N PRO A 54 -44.03 -8.81 11.49
CA PRO A 54 -43.01 -9.84 11.32
C PRO A 54 -43.10 -10.96 12.36
N THR A 55 -42.66 -12.14 11.97
CA THR A 55 -42.24 -13.20 12.90
C THR A 55 -40.82 -13.64 12.50
N PRO A 56 -39.85 -13.66 13.42
CA PRO A 56 -38.44 -13.82 13.09
C PRO A 56 -38.11 -15.30 12.84
N THR A 57 -37.77 -15.66 11.61
CA THR A 57 -37.17 -16.96 11.29
C THR A 57 -35.65 -16.88 11.46
N LYS A 58 -35.16 -17.77 12.31
CA LYS A 58 -33.83 -17.83 12.91
C LYS A 58 -32.71 -17.89 11.87
N SER A 59 -31.82 -16.90 11.94
CA SER A 59 -30.46 -16.98 11.43
C SER A 59 -29.74 -18.13 12.15
N SER A 60 -29.36 -19.18 11.43
CA SER A 60 -28.40 -20.16 11.95
C SER A 60 -27.02 -19.50 11.98
N THR A 61 -26.74 -18.81 13.08
CA THR A 61 -25.40 -18.31 13.39
C THR A 61 -24.54 -19.54 13.69
N VAL A 62 -23.61 -19.89 12.80
CA VAL A 62 -22.53 -20.82 13.13
C VAL A 62 -21.69 -20.10 14.18
N GLN A 63 -21.90 -20.42 15.45
CA GLN A 63 -21.16 -19.82 16.55
C GLN A 63 -19.86 -20.60 16.77
N LEU A 64 -18.79 -19.88 17.08
CA LEU A 64 -17.51 -20.45 17.46
C LEU A 64 -17.72 -21.46 18.62
N PRO A 65 -17.05 -22.62 18.62
CA PRO A 65 -17.15 -23.56 19.72
C PRO A 65 -16.85 -22.89 21.06
N THR A 66 -17.64 -23.20 22.10
CA THR A 66 -17.41 -22.65 23.45
C THR A 66 -16.09 -23.09 24.07
N ASP A 67 -15.49 -24.14 23.52
CA ASP A 67 -14.18 -24.71 23.86
C ASP A 67 -13.04 -24.22 22.95
N PHE A 68 -13.28 -23.23 22.07
CA PHE A 68 -12.22 -22.66 21.24
C PHE A 68 -11.22 -21.87 22.10
N PRO A 69 -9.92 -22.21 22.07
CA PRO A 69 -8.94 -21.56 22.93
C PRO A 69 -8.77 -20.07 22.57
N PRO A 70 -8.96 -19.14 23.53
CA PRO A 70 -8.88 -17.71 23.26
C PRO A 70 -7.48 -17.24 22.86
N GLU A 71 -6.45 -18.07 23.09
CA GLU A 71 -5.07 -17.78 22.73
C GLU A 71 -4.83 -17.88 21.21
N ILE A 72 -5.69 -18.58 20.46
CA ILE A 72 -5.55 -18.74 19.01
C ILE A 72 -5.94 -17.43 18.33
N PRO A 73 -5.02 -16.80 17.58
CA PRO A 73 -5.32 -15.54 16.91
C PRO A 73 -6.36 -15.75 15.80
N LEU A 74 -7.46 -15.01 15.86
CA LEU A 74 -8.49 -15.01 14.82
C LEU A 74 -8.33 -13.81 13.89
N TYR A 75 -8.42 -14.04 12.58
CA TYR A 75 -8.36 -12.96 11.60
C TYR A 75 -9.69 -12.21 11.55
N ALA A 76 -9.69 -10.92 11.91
CA ALA A 76 -10.91 -10.13 12.11
C ALA A 76 -11.81 -10.01 10.87
N ASN A 77 -11.23 -10.08 9.67
CA ASN A 77 -11.97 -10.00 8.41
C ASN A 77 -12.30 -11.38 7.81
N ALA A 78 -12.24 -12.45 8.61
CA ALA A 78 -12.67 -13.79 8.20
C ALA A 78 -14.02 -14.14 8.85
N GLN A 79 -14.91 -14.76 8.07
CA GLN A 79 -16.20 -15.25 8.52
C GLN A 79 -16.15 -16.77 8.71
N LEU A 80 -16.68 -17.27 9.83
CA LEU A 80 -16.71 -18.69 10.15
C LEU A 80 -17.74 -19.40 9.26
N THR A 81 -17.29 -20.42 8.53
CA THR A 81 -18.12 -21.17 7.57
C THR A 81 -18.48 -22.55 8.12
N ALA A 82 -17.56 -23.22 8.82
CA ALA A 82 -17.81 -24.54 9.38
C ALA A 82 -16.99 -24.80 10.65
N VAL A 83 -17.51 -25.69 11.49
CA VAL A 83 -16.91 -26.13 12.74
C VAL A 83 -16.98 -27.65 12.80
N GLN A 84 -15.83 -28.28 13.02
CA GLN A 84 -15.73 -29.70 13.32
C GLN A 84 -15.21 -29.87 14.75
N PRO A 85 -16.08 -30.24 15.72
CA PRO A 85 -15.67 -30.43 17.10
C PRO A 85 -14.80 -31.68 17.26
N ALA A 86 -13.96 -31.69 18.31
CA ALA A 86 -13.10 -32.82 18.62
C ALA A 86 -13.93 -34.09 18.84
N SER A 87 -13.65 -35.13 18.05
CA SER A 87 -14.36 -36.42 18.11
C SER A 87 -13.35 -37.56 18.19
N GLY A 88 -13.45 -38.38 19.24
CA GLY A 88 -12.57 -39.52 19.46
C GLY A 88 -11.26 -39.19 20.21
N SER A 89 -10.41 -40.21 20.37
CA SER A 89 -9.18 -40.23 21.18
C SER A 89 -8.06 -39.25 20.78
N GLU A 90 -8.29 -38.34 19.83
CA GLU A 90 -7.27 -37.46 19.26
C GLU A 90 -7.36 -35.97 19.69
N ASN A 91 -8.34 -35.56 20.51
CA ASN A 91 -8.46 -34.18 21.04
C ASN A 91 -8.20 -33.06 20.01
N ARG A 92 -8.60 -33.28 18.75
CA ARG A 92 -8.35 -32.37 17.62
C ARG A 92 -9.65 -31.76 17.12
N ALA A 93 -9.78 -30.46 17.21
CA ALA A 93 -10.90 -29.69 16.65
C ALA A 93 -10.43 -28.85 15.46
N SER A 94 -11.33 -28.58 14.51
CA SER A 94 -11.04 -27.81 13.30
C SER A 94 -12.12 -26.77 13.02
N THR A 95 -11.73 -25.58 12.60
CA THR A 95 -12.63 -24.50 12.17
C THR A 95 -12.25 -24.03 10.76
N GLN A 96 -13.24 -23.74 9.93
CA GLN A 96 -13.06 -23.24 8.57
C GLN A 96 -13.63 -21.84 8.45
N TRP A 97 -12.86 -20.96 7.81
CA TRP A 97 -13.16 -19.55 7.67
C TRP A 97 -12.95 -19.09 6.24
N GLN A 98 -13.67 -18.04 5.84
CA GLN A 98 -13.53 -17.42 4.54
C GLN A 98 -13.34 -15.91 4.67
N SER A 99 -12.39 -15.36 3.91
CA SER A 99 -12.14 -13.93 3.84
C SER A 99 -12.10 -13.45 2.39
N SER A 100 -12.49 -12.20 2.16
CA SER A 100 -12.29 -11.51 0.87
C SER A 100 -10.88 -10.92 0.72
N ASP A 101 -10.09 -10.95 1.79
CA ASP A 101 -8.73 -10.40 1.79
C ASP A 101 -7.75 -11.35 1.08
N PRO A 102 -6.72 -10.83 0.40
CA PRO A 102 -5.71 -11.66 -0.23
C PRO A 102 -4.91 -12.47 0.80
N SER A 103 -4.47 -13.67 0.39
CA SER A 103 -3.79 -14.65 1.25
C SER A 103 -2.52 -14.13 1.91
N ASN A 104 -1.83 -13.16 1.30
CA ASN A 104 -0.62 -12.54 1.86
C ASN A 104 -0.89 -11.66 3.08
N PHE A 105 -2.06 -11.00 3.16
CA PHE A 105 -2.43 -10.26 4.35
C PHE A 105 -2.68 -11.21 5.53
N ILE A 106 -3.35 -12.32 5.25
CA ILE A 106 -3.67 -13.34 6.24
C ILE A 106 -2.41 -14.07 6.70
N ALA A 107 -1.50 -14.44 5.79
CA ALA A 107 -0.24 -15.09 6.14
C ALA A 107 0.64 -14.19 7.00
N ASN A 108 0.72 -12.89 6.67
CA ASN A 108 1.44 -11.91 7.48
C ASN A 108 0.81 -11.71 8.86
N PHE A 109 -0.52 -11.72 8.96
CA PHE A 109 -1.22 -11.67 10.24
C PHE A 109 -0.79 -12.83 11.15
N TYR A 110 -0.89 -14.09 10.70
CA TYR A 110 -0.53 -15.24 11.53
C TYR A 110 0.96 -15.27 11.89
N ARG A 111 1.84 -14.91 10.94
CA ARG A 111 3.28 -14.80 11.20
C ARG A 111 3.59 -13.79 12.32
N ASN A 112 2.91 -12.64 12.30
CA ASN A 112 3.10 -11.61 13.32
C ASN A 112 2.47 -12.02 14.65
N GLN A 113 1.23 -12.54 14.63
CA GLN A 113 0.53 -12.95 15.85
C GLN A 113 1.26 -14.08 16.58
N PHE A 114 1.80 -15.07 15.86
CA PHE A 114 2.59 -16.12 16.50
C PHE A 114 3.90 -15.59 17.08
N LYS A 115 4.59 -14.66 16.40
CA LYS A 115 5.83 -14.03 16.92
C LYS A 115 5.57 -13.15 18.14
N THR A 116 4.57 -12.26 18.07
CA THR A 116 4.28 -11.27 19.13
C THR A 116 3.71 -11.94 20.38
N ASN A 117 2.95 -13.02 20.23
CA ASN A 117 2.32 -13.71 21.36
C ASN A 117 3.16 -14.88 21.90
N ASN A 118 4.48 -14.89 21.67
CA ASN A 118 5.43 -15.90 22.17
C ASN A 118 5.06 -17.34 21.80
N TRP A 119 4.52 -17.58 20.61
CA TRP A 119 4.33 -18.93 20.10
C TRP A 119 5.62 -19.47 19.52
N GLN A 120 5.92 -20.74 19.79
CA GLN A 120 7.00 -21.47 19.14
C GLN A 120 6.53 -21.91 17.75
N ILE A 121 7.05 -21.26 16.71
CA ILE A 121 6.76 -21.61 15.32
C ILE A 121 7.53 -22.88 14.98
N VAL A 122 6.81 -23.97 14.71
CA VAL A 122 7.35 -25.26 14.28
C VAL A 122 7.49 -25.31 12.75
N GLU A 123 6.51 -24.74 12.05
CA GLU A 123 6.48 -24.66 10.58
C GLU A 123 5.87 -23.32 10.15
N GLN A 124 6.40 -22.75 9.07
CA GLN A 124 5.88 -21.53 8.46
C GLN A 124 5.99 -21.62 6.93
N PRO A 125 5.09 -20.95 6.18
CA PRO A 125 5.19 -20.86 4.72
C PRO A 125 6.49 -20.17 4.31
N THR A 126 7.15 -20.70 3.27
CA THR A 126 8.37 -20.13 2.67
C THR A 126 8.10 -18.82 1.92
N ASP A 127 6.88 -18.66 1.39
CA ASP A 127 6.44 -17.49 0.65
C ASP A 127 5.17 -16.89 1.26
N ASP A 128 4.90 -15.61 0.97
CA ASP A 128 3.79 -14.88 1.55
C ASP A 128 2.45 -15.13 0.80
N VAL A 129 2.39 -16.01 -0.19
CA VAL A 129 1.20 -16.18 -1.06
C VAL A 129 0.20 -17.22 -0.53
N GLY A 130 0.59 -18.04 0.45
CA GLY A 130 -0.26 -19.07 1.04
C GLY A 130 0.57 -20.23 1.59
N GLY A 131 0.00 -21.04 2.48
CA GLY A 131 0.70 -22.16 3.09
C GLY A 131 0.19 -22.53 4.48
N THR A 132 0.94 -23.43 5.13
CA THR A 132 0.61 -23.93 6.47
C THR A 132 1.54 -23.33 7.51
N PHE A 133 0.96 -22.82 8.60
CA PHE A 133 1.66 -22.50 9.84
C PHE A 133 1.40 -23.61 10.85
N VAL A 134 2.44 -24.05 11.56
CA VAL A 134 2.32 -24.89 12.75
C VAL A 134 3.00 -24.16 13.89
N ALA A 135 2.25 -23.88 14.96
CA ALA A 135 2.74 -23.13 16.12
C ALA A 135 2.31 -23.81 17.42
N ARG A 136 3.17 -23.76 18.44
CA ARG A 136 2.92 -24.33 19.77
C ARG A 136 3.04 -23.27 20.86
N ARG A 137 2.14 -23.32 21.83
CA ARG A 137 2.20 -22.48 23.04
C ARG A 137 1.62 -23.24 24.21
N ASN A 138 2.41 -23.47 25.25
CA ASN A 138 2.07 -24.34 26.37
C ASN A 138 1.64 -25.72 25.85
N ASP A 139 0.44 -26.18 26.24
CA ASP A 139 -0.13 -27.48 25.86
C ASP A 139 -0.89 -27.43 24.53
N LEU A 140 -0.91 -26.28 23.84
CA LEU A 140 -1.72 -26.03 22.66
C LEU A 140 -0.87 -26.05 21.38
N GLU A 141 -1.18 -26.97 20.47
CA GLU A 141 -0.66 -26.95 19.09
C GLU A 141 -1.75 -26.44 18.16
N VAL A 142 -1.40 -25.49 17.29
CA VAL A 142 -2.29 -24.90 16.28
C VAL A 142 -1.66 -25.06 14.91
N LYS A 143 -2.46 -25.51 13.96
CA LYS A 143 -2.12 -25.59 12.55
C LYS A 143 -3.08 -24.72 11.73
N VAL A 144 -2.55 -23.70 11.07
CA VAL A 144 -3.32 -22.76 10.24
C VAL A 144 -2.95 -22.97 8.78
N ASN A 145 -3.91 -23.40 7.97
CA ASN A 145 -3.75 -23.57 6.54
C ASN A 145 -4.44 -22.43 5.79
N ILE A 146 -3.72 -21.75 4.91
CA ILE A 146 -4.20 -20.59 4.15
C ILE A 146 -4.17 -20.93 2.66
N LYS A 147 -5.34 -20.99 2.04
CA LYS A 147 -5.52 -21.32 0.62
C LYS A 147 -6.10 -20.14 -0.14
N PRO A 148 -5.35 -19.51 -1.07
CA PRO A 148 -5.92 -18.52 -1.97
C PRO A 148 -6.90 -19.18 -2.94
N GLN A 149 -8.01 -18.50 -3.21
CA GLN A 149 -9.04 -18.87 -4.18
C GLN A 149 -9.28 -17.70 -5.15
N SER A 150 -9.32 -18.00 -6.45
CA SER A 150 -9.66 -17.00 -7.47
C SER A 150 -11.18 -16.99 -7.71
N VAL A 151 -11.80 -15.82 -7.67
CA VAL A 151 -13.24 -15.68 -7.97
C VAL A 151 -13.39 -15.32 -9.44
N THR A 152 -13.80 -16.26 -10.29
CA THR A 152 -13.88 -16.08 -11.76
C THR A 152 -15.19 -15.43 -12.24
N THR A 153 -16.05 -14.98 -11.33
CA THR A 153 -17.34 -14.35 -11.64
C THR A 153 -17.58 -13.15 -10.72
N GLY A 154 -17.02 -12.00 -11.06
CA GLY A 154 -17.27 -10.75 -10.34
C GLY A 154 -18.04 -9.75 -11.19
N ALA A 155 -19.22 -9.32 -10.72
CA ALA A 155 -19.81 -8.07 -11.18
C ALA A 155 -18.87 -6.89 -10.84
N ALA A 156 -18.90 -5.83 -11.64
CA ALA A 156 -18.15 -4.60 -11.36
C ALA A 156 -18.50 -4.10 -9.95
N ASN A 157 -17.52 -4.15 -9.03
CA ASN A 157 -17.57 -3.79 -7.58
C ASN A 157 -17.53 -4.94 -6.54
N GLN A 158 -17.09 -6.16 -6.88
CA GLN A 158 -16.75 -7.17 -5.84
C GLN A 158 -15.24 -7.46 -5.74
N PRO A 159 -14.73 -7.80 -4.53
CA PRO A 159 -13.35 -8.26 -4.34
C PRO A 159 -13.05 -9.44 -5.25
N GLN A 160 -11.97 -9.37 -6.02
CA GLN A 160 -11.59 -10.40 -7.00
C GLN A 160 -10.79 -11.55 -6.37
N THR A 161 -10.59 -11.53 -5.05
CA THR A 161 -9.82 -12.50 -4.29
C THR A 161 -10.69 -13.06 -3.17
N SER A 162 -10.63 -14.37 -2.95
CA SER A 162 -11.14 -15.01 -1.74
C SER A 162 -10.04 -15.88 -1.15
N THR A 163 -9.96 -15.96 0.17
CA THR A 163 -9.01 -16.83 0.85
C THR A 163 -9.76 -17.71 1.83
N GLU A 164 -9.54 -19.02 1.71
CA GLU A 164 -10.03 -20.03 2.65
C GLU A 164 -8.97 -20.25 3.73
N LEU A 165 -9.40 -20.25 5.00
CA LEU A 165 -8.56 -20.54 6.14
C LEU A 165 -9.10 -21.75 6.88
N GLN A 166 -8.22 -22.68 7.23
CA GLN A 166 -8.54 -23.80 8.09
C GLN A 166 -7.63 -23.76 9.32
N ILE A 167 -8.22 -23.71 10.51
CA ILE A 167 -7.50 -23.70 11.80
C ILE A 167 -7.81 -25.00 12.53
N GLU A 168 -6.80 -25.86 12.65
CA GLU A 168 -6.82 -27.09 13.44
C GLU A 168 -6.07 -26.86 14.75
N TYR A 169 -6.59 -27.39 15.87
CA TYR A 169 -5.94 -27.25 17.17
C TYR A 169 -6.13 -28.48 18.06
N SER A 170 -5.15 -28.73 18.94
CA SER A 170 -5.17 -29.82 19.92
C SER A 170 -4.48 -29.47 21.23
N THR A 171 -5.01 -29.99 22.35
CA THR A 171 -4.41 -29.87 23.68
C THR A 171 -3.73 -31.17 24.11
N SER A 172 -2.43 -31.11 24.37
CA SER A 172 -1.63 -32.25 24.86
C SER A 172 -1.61 -32.21 26.39
N GLY A 173 -2.38 -33.08 27.05
CA GLY A 173 -2.41 -33.12 28.51
C GLY A 173 -1.09 -33.62 29.10
N ASN A 174 -0.28 -32.72 29.67
CA ASN A 174 0.50 -33.01 30.88
C ASN A 174 1.07 -31.73 31.54
N LEU A 175 0.59 -31.47 32.77
CA LEU A 175 1.09 -30.43 33.66
C LEU A 175 2.54 -30.74 34.06
N ASN A 176 3.49 -29.86 33.74
CA ASN A 176 4.64 -29.51 34.59
C ASN A 176 5.45 -28.35 33.98
N ALA A 177 5.37 -27.18 34.64
CA ALA A 177 6.23 -26.04 34.37
C ALA A 177 7.70 -26.40 34.66
N SER A 178 8.57 -26.26 33.66
CA SER A 178 10.02 -26.23 33.87
C SER A 178 10.57 -24.88 33.40
N ASN A 179 11.01 -24.09 34.36
CA ASN A 179 11.72 -22.83 34.16
C ASN A 179 12.97 -23.06 33.31
N SER A 180 13.15 -22.27 32.26
CA SER A 180 14.44 -22.12 31.59
C SER A 180 15.29 -21.09 32.35
N PRO A 181 16.57 -21.38 32.65
CA PRO A 181 17.43 -20.48 33.42
C PRO A 181 17.78 -19.20 32.65
N GLN A 182 17.78 -18.06 33.36
CA GLN A 182 18.11 -16.74 32.83
C GLN A 182 19.57 -16.36 33.13
N PRO A 183 20.14 -15.36 32.43
CA PRO A 183 21.51 -14.90 32.66
C PRO A 183 21.74 -14.50 34.13
N GLY A 184 22.52 -15.31 34.86
CA GLY A 184 22.72 -15.20 36.31
C GLY A 184 22.60 -16.55 37.05
N ASP A 185 21.98 -17.56 36.43
CA ASP A 185 21.87 -18.90 37.00
C ASP A 185 23.14 -19.75 36.78
N PRO A 186 23.50 -20.65 37.73
CA PRO A 186 24.71 -21.49 37.65
C PRO A 186 24.77 -22.45 36.44
N GLN A 187 23.66 -22.65 35.72
CA GLN A 187 23.53 -23.59 34.61
C GLN A 187 23.33 -22.92 33.24
N PHE A 188 23.49 -21.58 33.15
CA PHE A 188 23.37 -20.88 31.87
C PHE A 188 24.63 -21.09 30.98
N ILE A 189 24.48 -21.83 29.88
CA ILE A 189 25.53 -22.07 28.88
C ILE A 189 25.20 -21.27 27.61
N GLY A 190 25.43 -19.95 27.65
CA GLY A 190 25.26 -19.05 26.50
C GLY A 190 26.34 -17.96 26.51
N PRO A 191 26.69 -17.37 25.35
CA PRO A 191 27.74 -16.35 25.28
C PRO A 191 27.33 -15.10 26.07
N VAL A 192 28.06 -14.82 27.15
CA VAL A 192 27.93 -13.57 27.92
C VAL A 192 28.68 -12.45 27.22
N GLN A 193 27.97 -11.40 26.79
CA GLN A 193 28.59 -10.24 26.16
C GLN A 193 29.40 -9.42 27.19
N PRO A 194 30.65 -9.03 26.88
CA PRO A 194 31.42 -8.15 27.76
C PRO A 194 30.78 -6.77 27.83
N LYS A 195 30.57 -6.28 29.06
CA LYS A 195 30.18 -4.90 29.35
C LYS A 195 31.32 -3.96 28.96
N THR A 196 31.28 -3.48 27.72
CA THR A 196 32.12 -2.36 27.27
C THR A 196 31.20 -1.18 27.01
N ASN A 197 31.33 -0.19 27.90
CA ASN A 197 30.52 1.01 27.95
C ASN A 197 31.06 2.04 26.93
N VAL A 198 30.76 1.90 25.63
CA VAL A 198 30.94 2.98 24.65
C VAL A 198 29.99 2.79 23.45
N ALA A 199 28.87 3.51 23.44
CA ALA A 199 28.21 4.07 22.24
C ALA A 199 26.91 4.75 22.68
N ALA A 200 26.80 6.06 22.46
CA ALA A 200 25.58 6.81 22.65
C ALA A 200 24.48 6.24 21.75
N GLN A 201 23.48 5.64 22.37
CA GLN A 201 22.26 5.19 21.72
C GLN A 201 21.46 6.45 21.28
N PRO A 202 20.94 6.53 20.04
CA PRO A 202 20.10 7.65 19.65
C PRO A 202 18.89 7.69 20.58
N GLN A 203 18.61 8.90 21.08
CA GLN A 203 17.49 9.16 21.97
C GLN A 203 16.21 8.61 21.33
N ASN A 204 15.55 7.68 22.03
CA ASN A 204 14.12 7.43 21.84
C ASN A 204 13.39 8.74 22.18
N SER A 205 13.21 9.60 21.18
CA SER A 205 12.22 10.65 21.25
C SER A 205 10.87 9.97 21.33
N THR A 206 10.26 10.01 22.52
CA THR A 206 8.84 9.71 22.69
C THR A 206 8.07 10.72 21.86
N VAL A 207 7.77 10.37 20.61
CA VAL A 207 6.98 11.22 19.70
C VAL A 207 5.58 11.29 20.28
N LYS A 208 5.27 12.36 21.02
CA LYS A 208 3.89 12.66 21.36
C LYS A 208 3.14 12.95 20.05
N PRO A 209 1.95 12.37 19.83
CA PRO A 209 1.16 12.65 18.65
C PRO A 209 0.92 14.16 18.54
N THR A 210 1.36 14.74 17.43
CA THR A 210 1.23 16.18 17.16
C THR A 210 -0.13 16.41 16.50
N PHE A 211 -1.01 17.16 17.16
CA PHE A 211 -2.33 17.51 16.64
C PHE A 211 -2.33 18.95 16.15
N PHE A 212 -2.72 19.21 14.90
CA PHE A 212 -2.77 20.56 14.35
C PHE A 212 -4.17 21.18 14.43
N SER A 213 -4.23 22.44 14.88
CA SER A 213 -5.47 23.17 15.15
C SER A 213 -6.21 23.70 13.91
N ASP A 214 -5.55 23.74 12.75
CA ASP A 214 -5.98 24.46 11.55
C ASP A 214 -6.35 23.56 10.37
N LEU A 215 -6.46 22.24 10.59
CA LEU A 215 -6.80 21.28 9.55
C LEU A 215 -8.30 21.27 9.19
N ASN A 216 -9.16 21.88 10.02
CA ASN A 216 -10.61 21.91 9.84
C ASN A 216 -11.08 22.51 8.50
N LYS A 217 -10.22 23.26 7.81
CA LYS A 217 -10.50 23.83 6.47
C LYS A 217 -10.27 22.86 5.31
N LEU A 218 -9.68 21.69 5.56
CA LEU A 218 -9.39 20.66 4.55
C LEU A 218 -10.52 19.63 4.46
N THR A 219 -10.51 18.81 3.41
CA THR A 219 -11.40 17.65 3.31
C THR A 219 -11.08 16.62 4.40
N PRO A 220 -12.06 15.82 4.86
CA PRO A 220 -11.82 14.82 5.92
C PRO A 220 -10.68 13.84 5.59
N GLN A 221 -10.55 13.46 4.31
CA GLN A 221 -9.46 12.59 3.85
C GLN A 221 -8.10 13.25 4.08
N TRP A 222 -7.92 14.50 3.66
CA TRP A 222 -6.65 15.21 3.82
C TRP A 222 -6.32 15.48 5.29
N GLN A 223 -7.33 15.73 6.12
CA GLN A 223 -7.15 15.85 7.57
C GLN A 223 -6.55 14.59 8.16
N GLN A 224 -7.12 13.42 7.84
CA GLN A 224 -6.61 12.14 8.33
C GLN A 224 -5.19 11.88 7.82
N HIS A 225 -4.93 12.12 6.54
CA HIS A 225 -3.61 11.90 5.96
C HIS A 225 -2.50 12.71 6.66
N ILE A 226 -2.78 13.99 6.93
CA ILE A 226 -1.85 14.87 7.63
C ILE A 226 -1.68 14.43 9.09
N GLN A 227 -2.75 13.99 9.76
CA GLN A 227 -2.68 13.47 11.12
C GLN A 227 -1.86 12.18 11.21
N ASP A 228 -2.00 11.26 10.24
CA ASP A 228 -1.21 10.04 10.21
C ASP A 228 0.29 10.35 10.08
N LEU A 229 0.64 11.28 9.20
CA LEU A 229 2.02 11.72 9.02
C LEU A 229 2.58 12.44 10.26
N ALA A 230 1.75 13.24 10.93
CA ALA A 230 2.12 13.86 12.21
C ALA A 230 2.36 12.81 13.31
N ALA A 231 1.50 11.79 13.39
CA ALA A 231 1.67 10.67 14.31
C ALA A 231 2.92 9.82 14.00
N LEU A 232 3.32 9.73 12.73
CA LEU A 232 4.60 9.13 12.33
C LEU A 232 5.83 9.98 12.67
N GLY A 233 5.63 11.22 13.14
CA GLY A 233 6.71 12.18 13.44
C GLY A 233 7.31 12.85 12.21
N VAL A 234 6.63 12.78 11.05
CA VAL A 234 7.09 13.41 9.79
C VAL A 234 6.87 14.91 9.83
N LEU A 235 5.70 15.33 10.31
CA LEU A 235 5.28 16.73 10.35
C LEU A 235 5.45 17.27 11.76
N THR A 236 6.43 18.15 11.94
CA THR A 236 6.70 18.82 13.23
C THR A 236 6.14 20.24 13.22
N THR A 237 5.66 20.72 14.38
CA THR A 237 5.43 22.15 14.57
C THR A 237 6.76 22.89 14.52
N GLU A 238 6.82 24.00 13.80
CA GLU A 238 7.98 24.90 13.82
C GLU A 238 8.08 25.49 15.23
N THR A 239 8.80 24.82 16.13
CA THR A 239 9.34 25.50 17.31
C THR A 239 10.46 26.40 16.78
N ASN A 240 10.20 27.70 16.72
CA ASN A 240 11.22 28.68 16.42
C ASN A 240 12.32 28.58 17.50
N ILE A 241 13.34 27.74 17.28
CA ILE A 241 14.47 27.58 18.20
C ILE A 241 15.33 28.86 18.24
N ASN A 242 15.13 29.80 17.31
CA ASN A 242 15.94 31.02 17.19
C ASN A 242 15.13 32.33 17.18
N LYS A 243 14.16 32.49 18.09
CA LYS A 243 13.65 33.81 18.48
C LYS A 243 13.21 33.79 19.94
N SER A 244 14.17 34.06 20.83
CA SER A 244 13.85 34.60 22.15
C SER A 244 12.92 35.79 21.93
N ASN A 245 11.68 35.71 22.42
CA ASN A 245 10.58 36.69 22.33
C ASN A 245 9.46 36.42 21.31
N SER A 246 9.07 35.16 21.10
CA SER A 246 7.69 34.87 20.68
C SER A 246 7.14 33.65 21.41
N SER A 247 6.54 33.91 22.58
CA SER A 247 5.75 32.97 23.37
C SER A 247 4.39 32.75 22.72
N SER A 248 4.37 32.07 21.57
CA SER A 248 3.18 31.45 20.98
C SER A 248 3.65 30.37 20.02
N ALA A 249 3.92 29.17 20.54
CA ALA A 249 3.95 27.98 19.70
C ALA A 249 2.53 27.79 19.16
N THR A 250 2.22 28.37 18.00
CA THR A 250 0.98 28.08 17.31
C THR A 250 1.07 26.63 16.85
N ASN A 251 0.23 25.78 17.41
CA ASN A 251 0.13 24.37 17.03
C ASN A 251 -0.63 24.26 15.69
N GLN A 252 -0.08 24.92 14.66
CA GLN A 252 -0.65 25.08 13.33
C GLN A 252 0.25 24.41 12.30
N PHE A 253 -0.36 23.74 11.33
CA PHE A 253 0.34 23.10 10.22
C PHE A 253 0.55 24.05 9.04
N GLU A 254 -0.36 25.00 8.85
CA GLU A 254 -0.42 25.93 7.73
C GLU A 254 -0.52 25.23 6.36
N PRO A 255 -1.56 24.42 6.09
CA PRO A 255 -1.63 23.61 4.87
C PRO A 255 -1.59 24.41 3.57
N GLY A 256 -1.99 25.69 3.58
CA GLY A 256 -1.95 26.59 2.42
C GLY A 256 -0.62 27.33 2.21
N LYS A 257 0.32 27.27 3.16
CA LYS A 257 1.65 27.89 3.03
C LYS A 257 2.46 27.14 1.98
N ILE A 258 3.24 27.86 1.19
CA ILE A 258 4.13 27.26 0.18
C ILE A 258 5.26 26.52 0.89
N VAL A 259 5.50 25.27 0.47
CA VAL A 259 6.60 24.46 1.00
C VAL A 259 7.92 24.83 0.33
N THR A 260 8.98 24.95 1.11
CA THR A 260 10.34 25.12 0.61
C THR A 260 10.94 23.77 0.20
N ARG A 261 12.00 23.83 -0.60
CA ARG A 261 12.76 22.64 -1.02
C ARG A 261 13.37 21.89 0.17
N ARG A 262 13.90 22.59 1.17
CA ARG A 262 14.45 21.96 2.38
C ARG A 262 13.39 21.23 3.21
N GLU A 263 12.22 21.85 3.40
CA GLU A 263 11.13 21.27 4.17
C GLU A 263 10.66 19.97 3.52
N PHE A 264 10.45 20.00 2.20
CA PHE A 264 10.04 18.81 1.49
C PHE A 264 11.12 17.72 1.48
N ALA A 265 12.41 18.07 1.31
CA ALA A 265 13.50 17.11 1.39
C ALA A 265 13.56 16.40 2.75
N ARG A 266 13.46 17.17 3.85
CA ARG A 266 13.40 16.62 5.21
C ARG A 266 12.18 15.72 5.38
N TRP A 267 10.99 16.16 4.98
CA TRP A 267 9.76 15.37 5.10
C TRP A 267 9.79 14.11 4.23
N LEU A 268 10.36 14.18 3.03
CA LEU A 268 10.48 13.04 2.12
C LEU A 268 11.31 11.92 2.75
N VAL A 269 12.48 12.26 3.32
CA VAL A 269 13.33 11.30 4.03
C VAL A 269 12.65 10.77 5.28
N ALA A 270 12.09 11.65 6.11
CA ALA A 270 11.42 11.26 7.35
C ALA A 270 10.24 10.32 7.10
N ALA A 271 9.37 10.65 6.13
CA ALA A 271 8.21 9.84 5.77
C ALA A 271 8.63 8.48 5.22
N ASN A 272 9.54 8.45 4.26
CA ASN A 272 10.04 7.21 3.68
C ASN A 272 10.63 6.29 4.77
N ASN A 273 11.50 6.83 5.62
CA ASN A 273 12.20 6.03 6.62
C ASN A 273 11.27 5.58 7.76
N ALA A 274 10.29 6.41 8.12
CA ALA A 274 9.28 6.06 9.11
C ALA A 274 8.34 4.95 8.61
N MET A 275 7.94 4.99 7.34
CA MET A 275 7.07 3.95 6.76
C MET A 275 7.81 2.64 6.51
N TYR A 276 9.07 2.70 6.09
CA TYR A 276 9.90 1.51 5.86
C TYR A 276 10.84 1.22 7.03
N ALA A 277 10.43 1.50 8.28
CA ALA A 277 11.24 1.26 9.47
C ALA A 277 11.76 -0.19 9.58
N ASN A 278 10.97 -1.15 9.14
CA ASN A 278 11.28 -2.58 9.17
C ASN A 278 11.91 -3.10 7.86
N ASN A 279 12.22 -2.22 6.91
CA ASN A 279 12.86 -2.58 5.64
C ASN A 279 14.05 -1.64 5.34
N PRO A 280 15.24 -1.94 5.89
CA PRO A 280 16.43 -1.11 5.74
C PRO A 280 16.86 -0.87 4.28
N ALA A 281 16.51 -1.76 3.35
CA ALA A 281 16.82 -1.62 1.94
C ALA A 281 15.99 -0.52 1.25
N LYS A 282 14.82 -0.17 1.82
CA LYS A 282 13.96 0.92 1.33
C LYS A 282 14.20 2.25 2.04
N GLN A 283 15.03 2.28 3.09
CA GLN A 283 15.38 3.50 3.81
C GLN A 283 16.44 4.33 3.07
N ILE A 284 16.30 5.65 3.15
CA ILE A 284 17.29 6.61 2.68
C ILE A 284 18.30 6.85 3.80
N ARG A 285 19.59 6.74 3.47
CA ARG A 285 20.66 6.99 4.44
C ARG A 285 20.85 8.49 4.62
N LEU A 286 20.89 8.93 5.88
CA LEU A 286 21.29 10.29 6.22
C LEU A 286 22.81 10.42 6.06
N ALA A 287 23.26 11.54 5.51
CA ALA A 287 24.69 11.82 5.41
C ALA A 287 25.27 12.16 6.79
N SER A 288 26.54 11.80 7.02
CA SER A 288 27.27 12.25 8.20
C SER A 288 27.58 13.74 8.07
N GLU A 289 27.56 14.49 9.18
CA GLU A 289 27.99 15.89 9.25
C GLU A 289 29.48 16.09 8.89
N THR A 290 30.25 15.00 8.79
CA THR A 290 31.64 15.02 8.33
C THR A 290 31.78 14.86 6.80
N ASN A 291 30.69 14.57 6.08
CA ASN A 291 30.73 14.40 4.63
C ASN A 291 31.01 15.74 3.94
N GLN A 292 31.68 15.68 2.78
CA GLN A 292 31.88 16.85 1.94
C GLN A 292 30.54 17.28 1.32
N PRO A 293 30.13 18.56 1.48
CA PRO A 293 28.88 19.03 0.90
C PRO A 293 28.85 18.95 -0.63
N THR A 294 27.77 18.37 -1.17
CA THR A 294 27.52 18.31 -2.61
C THR A 294 27.08 19.67 -3.16
N PHE A 295 26.33 20.43 -2.38
CA PHE A 295 25.81 21.74 -2.76
C PHE A 295 26.54 22.85 -2.00
N LYS A 296 26.88 23.95 -2.70
CA LYS A 296 27.64 25.05 -2.07
C LYS A 296 26.86 25.85 -1.03
N ASP A 297 25.54 25.82 -1.11
CA ASP A 297 24.60 26.57 -0.26
C ASP A 297 23.93 25.72 0.83
N VAL A 298 24.41 24.49 1.05
CA VAL A 298 23.99 23.63 2.16
C VAL A 298 25.23 23.09 2.85
N PRO A 299 25.87 23.87 3.75
CA PRO A 299 27.05 23.41 4.48
C PRO A 299 26.70 22.30 5.47
N ALA A 300 27.70 21.54 5.92
CA ALA A 300 27.49 20.45 6.88
C ALA A 300 26.86 20.87 8.22
N THR A 301 26.96 22.15 8.57
CA THR A 301 26.36 22.74 9.78
C THR A 301 24.88 23.08 9.61
N ASP A 302 24.32 22.95 8.42
CA ASP A 302 22.89 23.18 8.18
C ASP A 302 22.05 22.06 8.81
N GLY A 303 21.00 22.39 9.55
CA GLY A 303 20.17 21.38 10.23
C GLY A 303 19.48 20.40 9.28
N ASP A 304 19.26 20.76 8.02
CA ASP A 304 18.70 19.88 7.00
C ASP A 304 19.78 19.21 6.12
N PHE A 305 21.07 19.46 6.39
CA PHE A 305 22.18 18.88 5.63
C PHE A 305 22.12 17.36 5.54
N PRO A 306 21.94 16.58 6.63
CA PRO A 306 21.95 15.11 6.54
C PRO A 306 20.89 14.55 5.58
N ALA A 307 19.70 15.17 5.54
CA ALA A 307 18.60 14.75 4.68
C ALA A 307 18.83 15.16 3.21
N ILE A 308 19.21 16.42 2.97
CA ILE A 308 19.45 16.95 1.62
C ILE A 308 20.64 16.23 0.97
N GLN A 309 21.76 16.12 1.70
CA GLN A 309 22.95 15.43 1.23
C GLN A 309 22.67 13.93 0.99
N GLY A 310 21.95 13.26 1.91
CA GLY A 310 21.59 11.85 1.75
C GLY A 310 20.73 11.58 0.51
N LEU A 311 19.79 12.46 0.18
CA LEU A 311 19.02 12.37 -1.07
C LEU A 311 19.90 12.54 -2.31
N ALA A 312 20.88 13.45 -2.28
CA ALA A 312 21.79 13.69 -3.39
C ALA A 312 22.75 12.51 -3.60
N GLU A 313 23.32 11.96 -2.52
CA GLU A 313 24.18 10.77 -2.54
C GLU A 313 23.43 9.52 -3.02
N ALA A 314 22.13 9.42 -2.73
CA ALA A 314 21.25 8.39 -3.27
C ALA A 314 20.81 8.63 -4.73
N GLY A 315 21.19 9.76 -5.34
CA GLY A 315 20.79 10.13 -6.71
C GLY A 315 19.29 10.43 -6.87
N LEU A 316 18.58 10.71 -5.77
CA LEU A 316 17.13 10.95 -5.75
C LEU A 316 16.76 12.41 -6.06
N ILE A 317 17.72 13.33 -5.89
CA ILE A 317 17.59 14.73 -6.28
C ILE A 317 18.72 15.12 -7.24
N PRO A 318 18.49 16.04 -8.19
CA PRO A 318 19.52 16.50 -9.12
C PRO A 318 20.73 17.08 -8.39
N SER A 319 21.92 16.60 -8.74
CA SER A 319 23.19 17.08 -8.22
C SER A 319 24.33 16.74 -9.19
N ALA A 320 25.54 17.24 -8.90
CA ALA A 320 26.74 16.83 -9.62
C ALA A 320 26.96 15.30 -9.56
N LEU A 321 26.56 14.65 -8.46
CA LEU A 321 26.69 13.18 -8.28
C LEU A 321 25.76 12.40 -9.20
N SER A 322 24.60 12.95 -9.54
CA SER A 322 23.66 12.34 -10.49
C SER A 322 23.96 12.72 -11.95
N GLY A 323 25.12 13.32 -12.23
CA GLY A 323 25.53 13.77 -13.57
C GLY A 323 24.97 15.13 -13.99
N ASP A 324 24.31 15.87 -13.11
CA ASP A 324 23.87 17.25 -13.39
C ASP A 324 24.92 18.25 -12.91
N ALA A 325 25.94 18.46 -13.76
CA ALA A 325 27.05 19.38 -13.46
C ALA A 325 26.60 20.84 -13.22
N THR A 326 25.38 21.19 -13.62
CA THR A 326 24.82 22.54 -13.42
C THR A 326 24.11 22.70 -12.07
N ALA A 327 23.79 21.59 -11.39
CA ALA A 327 23.12 21.58 -10.09
C ALA A 327 24.12 21.81 -8.92
N VAL A 328 24.81 22.96 -8.95
CA VAL A 328 25.82 23.36 -7.95
C VAL A 328 25.18 23.88 -6.65
N LEU A 329 23.95 24.39 -6.74
CA LEU A 329 23.19 24.96 -5.63
C LEU A 329 21.90 24.17 -5.42
N PHE A 330 21.58 23.85 -4.17
CA PHE A 330 20.31 23.22 -3.82
C PHE A 330 19.16 24.24 -3.75
N ARG A 331 19.44 25.48 -3.34
CA ARG A 331 18.48 26.55 -3.07
C ARG A 331 17.44 26.14 -2.01
N PRO A 332 17.84 25.91 -0.76
CA PRO A 332 16.98 25.29 0.25
C PRO A 332 15.68 26.06 0.51
N ASP A 333 15.72 27.38 0.52
CA ASP A 333 14.58 28.23 0.88
C ASP A 333 13.70 28.62 -0.33
N ALA A 334 14.07 28.18 -1.54
CA ALA A 334 13.23 28.42 -2.70
C ALA A 334 11.96 27.52 -2.65
N PRO A 335 10.83 27.99 -3.21
CA PRO A 335 9.63 27.18 -3.33
C PRO A 335 9.87 25.88 -4.09
N LEU A 336 9.28 24.78 -3.62
CA LEU A 336 9.20 23.53 -4.38
C LEU A 336 8.14 23.68 -5.47
N THR A 337 8.49 23.35 -6.72
CA THR A 337 7.51 23.33 -7.83
C THR A 337 6.86 21.96 -7.99
N ARG A 338 5.69 21.91 -8.64
CA ARG A 338 4.97 20.65 -8.90
C ARG A 338 5.81 19.61 -9.63
N GLU A 339 6.55 20.02 -10.66
CA GLU A 339 7.41 19.10 -11.42
C GLU A 339 8.56 18.55 -10.55
N GLN A 340 9.11 19.35 -9.63
CA GLN A 340 10.19 18.94 -8.73
C GLN A 340 9.68 17.94 -7.68
N LEU A 341 8.48 18.17 -7.13
CA LEU A 341 7.84 17.21 -6.23
C LEU A 341 7.74 15.83 -6.90
N ILE A 342 7.22 15.76 -8.13
CA ILE A 342 7.09 14.50 -8.86
C ILE A 342 8.46 13.87 -9.14
N LEU A 343 9.43 14.66 -9.61
CA LEU A 343 10.77 14.17 -9.90
C LEU A 343 11.45 13.52 -8.67
N TRP A 344 11.31 14.14 -7.49
CA TRP A 344 11.97 13.67 -6.27
C TRP A 344 11.23 12.51 -5.61
N LYS A 345 9.89 12.52 -5.68
CA LYS A 345 9.04 11.51 -5.02
C LYS A 345 9.03 10.20 -5.79
N LEU A 346 8.94 10.26 -7.11
CA LEU A 346 8.62 9.07 -7.90
C LEU A 346 9.64 7.93 -7.83
N PRO A 347 10.97 8.15 -7.79
CA PRO A 347 11.93 7.06 -7.64
C PRO A 347 11.72 6.25 -6.35
N LEU A 348 11.13 6.85 -5.31
CA LEU A 348 10.78 6.17 -4.07
C LEU A 348 9.48 5.37 -4.16
N ASP A 349 8.62 5.70 -5.12
CA ASP A 349 7.41 4.93 -5.42
C ASP A 349 7.73 3.72 -6.30
N THR A 350 8.49 3.92 -7.38
CA THR A 350 8.77 2.85 -8.32
C THR A 350 9.88 1.93 -7.85
N ARG A 351 10.86 2.43 -7.08
CA ARG A 351 12.08 1.70 -6.69
C ARG A 351 12.84 1.07 -7.86
N GLN A 352 12.64 1.63 -9.05
CA GLN A 352 13.22 1.17 -10.31
C GLN A 352 13.75 2.37 -11.09
N ALA A 353 14.66 2.10 -12.02
CA ALA A 353 15.11 3.12 -12.96
C ALA A 353 13.90 3.69 -13.72
N LEU A 354 13.82 5.01 -13.80
CA LEU A 354 12.74 5.65 -14.54
C LEU A 354 12.88 5.35 -16.05
N PRO A 355 11.79 5.01 -16.74
CA PRO A 355 11.80 4.78 -18.18
C PRO A 355 12.23 6.04 -18.93
N ASN A 356 12.77 5.85 -20.13
CA ASN A 356 12.95 6.99 -21.04
C ASN A 356 11.58 7.51 -21.46
N ALA A 357 11.44 8.84 -21.52
CA ALA A 357 10.24 9.48 -22.02
C ALA A 357 10.59 10.79 -22.72
N ASN A 358 9.78 11.15 -23.71
CA ASN A 358 9.83 12.44 -24.40
C ASN A 358 8.51 13.19 -24.22
N LEU A 359 8.42 14.38 -24.82
CA LEU A 359 7.26 15.25 -24.68
C LEU A 359 5.99 14.60 -25.23
N GLU A 360 6.11 13.92 -26.38
CA GLU A 360 5.00 13.23 -27.05
C GLU A 360 4.38 12.14 -26.17
N ALA A 361 5.21 11.33 -25.49
CA ALA A 361 4.75 10.30 -24.57
C ALA A 361 3.94 10.88 -23.41
N VAL A 362 4.36 12.02 -22.85
CA VAL A 362 3.61 12.71 -21.78
C VAL A 362 2.31 13.31 -22.31
N LYS A 363 2.32 13.91 -23.51
CA LYS A 363 1.10 14.43 -24.16
C LYS A 363 0.08 13.32 -24.40
N GLN A 364 0.52 12.13 -24.83
CA GLN A 364 -0.36 10.99 -25.11
C GLN A 364 -0.94 10.36 -23.85
N THR A 365 -0.17 10.27 -22.76
CA THR A 365 -0.61 9.63 -21.51
C THR A 365 -1.44 10.56 -20.63
N TRP A 366 -0.94 11.75 -20.33
CA TRP A 366 -1.61 12.70 -19.44
C TRP A 366 -2.50 13.72 -20.12
N GLY A 367 -2.28 14.02 -21.40
CA GLY A 367 -3.07 15.02 -22.13
C GLY A 367 -2.88 16.46 -21.63
N PHE A 368 -1.77 16.78 -20.98
CA PHE A 368 -1.53 18.13 -20.47
C PHE A 368 -1.40 19.16 -21.59
N GLN A 369 -2.20 20.22 -21.51
CA GLN A 369 -2.15 21.33 -22.47
C GLN A 369 -0.85 22.15 -22.34
N ASP A 370 -0.21 22.12 -21.17
CA ASP A 370 1.02 22.85 -20.88
C ASP A 370 2.26 21.94 -20.78
N ALA A 371 2.21 20.76 -21.41
CA ALA A 371 3.31 19.79 -21.39
C ALA A 371 4.65 20.38 -21.86
N GLU A 372 4.63 21.35 -22.79
CA GLU A 372 5.82 22.04 -23.31
C GLU A 372 6.56 22.89 -22.26
N LYS A 373 5.93 23.18 -21.12
CA LYS A 373 6.55 23.92 -20.01
C LYS A 373 7.27 23.02 -19.01
N ILE A 374 7.14 21.70 -19.16
CA ILE A 374 7.79 20.71 -18.30
C ILE A 374 9.28 20.68 -18.63
N ASP A 375 10.13 20.68 -17.60
CA ASP A 375 11.56 20.46 -17.82
C ASP A 375 11.80 19.07 -18.45
N PRO A 376 12.57 18.95 -19.56
CA PRO A 376 12.85 17.68 -20.21
C PRO A 376 13.36 16.58 -19.26
N LYS A 377 14.11 16.93 -18.20
CA LYS A 377 14.63 15.98 -17.20
C LYS A 377 13.52 15.34 -16.36
N VAL A 378 12.36 15.98 -16.29
CA VAL A 378 11.20 15.57 -15.48
C VAL A 378 10.21 14.71 -16.28
N LEU A 379 10.26 14.74 -17.62
CA LEU A 379 9.32 14.01 -18.49
C LEU A 379 9.24 12.52 -18.14
N ARG A 380 10.39 11.88 -17.88
CA ARG A 380 10.46 10.47 -17.43
C ARG A 380 9.73 10.21 -16.12
N ALA A 381 9.77 11.15 -15.19
CA ALA A 381 9.07 11.02 -13.93
C ALA A 381 7.55 11.16 -14.16
N ILE A 382 7.12 12.19 -14.88
CA ILE A 382 5.69 12.38 -15.16
C ILE A 382 5.11 11.19 -15.93
N PHE A 383 5.84 10.66 -16.90
CA PHE A 383 5.42 9.46 -17.64
C PHE A 383 5.32 8.22 -16.74
N ALA A 384 6.31 7.97 -15.87
CA ALA A 384 6.22 6.85 -14.94
C ALA A 384 5.16 7.03 -13.84
N ASP A 385 4.86 8.28 -13.43
CA ASP A 385 3.75 8.55 -12.50
C ASP A 385 2.41 8.10 -13.08
N TYR A 386 2.21 8.24 -14.39
CA TYR A 386 1.00 7.73 -15.08
C TYR A 386 0.85 6.21 -14.94
N GLN A 387 1.97 5.47 -14.97
CA GLN A 387 1.97 4.01 -14.88
C GLN A 387 1.52 3.50 -13.50
N ASN A 388 1.54 4.37 -12.48
CA ASN A 388 0.99 4.06 -11.15
C ASN A 388 -0.54 4.17 -11.10
N ALA A 389 -1.22 4.43 -12.23
CA ALA A 389 -2.67 4.48 -12.35
C ALA A 389 -3.32 5.37 -11.28
N GLU A 390 -4.25 4.85 -10.48
CA GLU A 390 -4.93 5.61 -9.41
C GLU A 390 -3.99 6.00 -8.26
N GLN A 391 -2.83 5.35 -8.11
CA GLN A 391 -1.82 5.70 -7.13
C GLN A 391 -0.84 6.78 -7.62
N ALA A 392 -0.99 7.27 -8.85
CA ALA A 392 -0.23 8.39 -9.40
C ALA A 392 -0.26 9.60 -8.44
N ASN A 393 0.90 10.18 -8.16
CA ASN A 393 1.01 11.34 -7.29
C ASN A 393 0.22 12.53 -7.87
N ILE A 394 0.23 12.72 -9.19
CA ILE A 394 -0.52 13.81 -9.84
C ILE A 394 -2.03 13.69 -9.52
N ARG A 395 -2.61 12.49 -9.61
CA ARG A 395 -4.04 12.27 -9.31
C ARG A 395 -4.35 12.47 -7.83
N ARG A 396 -3.54 11.88 -6.95
CA ARG A 396 -3.76 11.96 -5.49
C ARG A 396 -3.59 13.37 -4.95
N VAL A 397 -2.64 14.13 -5.48
CA VAL A 397 -2.26 15.45 -4.93
C VAL A 397 -2.99 16.58 -5.63
N PHE A 398 -3.07 16.57 -6.96
CA PHE A 398 -3.63 17.68 -7.74
C PHE A 398 -5.03 17.40 -8.29
N GLY A 399 -5.54 16.18 -8.11
CA GLY A 399 -6.83 15.75 -8.63
C GLY A 399 -6.83 15.60 -10.15
N TYR A 400 -8.02 15.55 -10.74
CA TYR A 400 -8.18 15.61 -12.19
C TYR A 400 -7.74 16.98 -12.70
N THR A 401 -6.73 17.00 -13.57
CA THR A 401 -6.25 18.23 -14.22
C THR A 401 -5.80 17.98 -15.65
N THR A 402 -6.07 18.94 -16.53
CA THR A 402 -5.52 18.99 -17.90
C THR A 402 -4.41 20.04 -18.04
N LEU A 403 -4.04 20.70 -16.94
CA LEU A 403 -2.93 21.64 -16.81
C LEU A 403 -2.09 21.24 -15.60
N LEU A 404 -0.87 20.77 -15.83
CA LEU A 404 0.01 20.39 -14.72
C LEU A 404 0.45 21.63 -13.93
N GLN A 405 0.69 22.74 -14.64
CA GLN A 405 1.33 23.95 -14.12
C GLN A 405 2.70 23.61 -13.51
N PRO A 406 3.67 23.09 -14.30
CA PRO A 406 4.88 22.46 -13.78
C PRO A 406 5.73 23.36 -12.87
N LYS A 407 5.70 24.68 -13.10
CA LYS A 407 6.44 25.69 -12.32
C LYS A 407 5.65 26.28 -11.14
N LYS A 408 4.40 25.86 -10.94
CA LYS A 408 3.59 26.34 -9.82
C LYS A 408 4.17 25.84 -8.50
N PRO A 409 4.30 26.71 -7.48
CA PRO A 409 4.68 26.31 -6.14
C PRO A 409 3.69 25.32 -5.51
N VAL A 410 4.21 24.39 -4.73
CA VAL A 410 3.44 23.40 -3.97
C VAL A 410 3.15 23.91 -2.56
N THR A 411 1.95 23.67 -2.07
CA THR A 411 1.56 23.96 -0.69
C THR A 411 2.01 22.86 0.28
N ARG A 412 2.14 23.18 1.57
CA ARG A 412 2.46 22.19 2.62
C ARG A 412 1.44 21.04 2.68
N GLY A 413 0.16 21.34 2.44
CA GLY A 413 -0.90 20.34 2.30
C GLY A 413 -0.63 19.38 1.15
N GLU A 414 -0.49 19.91 -0.08
CA GLU A 414 -0.18 19.09 -1.27
C GLU A 414 1.09 18.24 -1.06
N ALA A 415 2.14 18.82 -0.49
CA ALA A 415 3.37 18.11 -0.16
C ALA A 415 3.14 16.96 0.82
N ALA A 416 2.40 17.19 1.91
CA ALA A 416 2.07 16.13 2.87
C ALA A 416 1.26 15.00 2.22
N ILE A 417 0.25 15.31 1.41
CA ILE A 417 -0.55 14.29 0.72
C ILE A 417 0.31 13.44 -0.22
N SER A 418 1.29 14.03 -0.90
CA SER A 418 2.21 13.26 -1.74
C SER A 418 2.98 12.19 -0.95
N LEU A 419 3.30 12.48 0.31
CA LEU A 419 4.07 11.62 1.23
C LEU A 419 3.23 10.61 2.00
N TRP A 420 1.90 10.70 1.97
CA TRP A 420 1.03 9.78 2.72
C TRP A 420 1.11 8.34 2.22
N TYR A 421 1.54 8.12 0.97
CA TYR A 421 1.72 6.80 0.38
C TYR A 421 3.03 6.70 -0.39
N PHE A 422 3.73 5.58 -0.23
CA PHE A 422 4.90 5.23 -1.03
C PHE A 422 4.71 3.87 -1.70
N GLY A 423 5.00 3.80 -2.99
CA GLY A 423 5.01 2.54 -3.75
C GLY A 423 4.10 2.56 -4.98
N THR A 424 4.05 1.41 -5.66
CA THR A 424 3.15 1.14 -6.78
C THR A 424 1.89 0.40 -6.31
N GLN A 425 0.91 0.23 -7.19
CA GLN A 425 -0.31 -0.51 -6.89
C GLN A 425 0.01 -1.95 -6.45
N GLY A 426 -0.40 -2.29 -5.22
CA GLY A 426 -0.21 -3.64 -4.66
C GLY A 426 1.10 -3.85 -3.89
N GLU A 427 2.09 -2.95 -4.01
CA GLU A 427 3.41 -3.09 -3.38
C GLU A 427 3.83 -1.87 -2.53
N GLY A 428 2.92 -0.93 -2.32
CA GLY A 428 3.15 0.26 -1.50
C GLY A 428 2.70 0.15 -0.05
N ILE A 429 2.93 1.24 0.68
CA ILE A 429 2.56 1.41 2.09
C ILE A 429 2.06 2.83 2.30
N SER A 430 0.97 2.95 3.05
CA SER A 430 0.41 4.21 3.52
C SER A 430 0.92 4.58 4.92
N ALA A 431 0.77 5.85 5.30
CA ALA A 431 1.06 6.30 6.64
C ALA A 431 0.21 5.57 7.69
N THR A 432 -1.06 5.30 7.39
CA THR A 432 -1.97 4.57 8.26
C THR A 432 -1.48 3.13 8.50
N GLU A 433 -1.04 2.43 7.45
CA GLU A 433 -0.49 1.07 7.57
C GLU A 433 0.82 1.08 8.37
N ALA A 434 1.71 2.04 8.10
CA ALA A 434 2.95 2.18 8.86
C ALA A 434 2.71 2.43 10.36
N LEU A 435 1.68 3.19 10.73
CA LEU A 435 1.28 3.37 12.13
C LEU A 435 0.85 2.06 12.79
N LYS A 436 0.04 1.25 12.09
CA LYS A 436 -0.40 -0.06 12.57
C LYS A 436 0.74 -1.06 12.76
N LEU A 437 1.86 -0.88 12.05
CA LEU A 437 3.07 -1.71 12.22
C LEU A 437 3.96 -1.26 13.39
N LYS A 438 3.77 -0.05 13.92
CA LYS A 438 4.51 0.47 15.09
C LYS A 438 3.81 0.19 16.42
N SER A 439 2.48 0.05 16.40
CA SER A 439 1.63 -0.36 17.53
C SER A 439 1.65 -1.86 17.72
#